data_AF-A0A426S7S9-F1
#
_entry.id   AF-A0A426S7S9-F1
#
_cell.length_a   1.000
_cell.length_b   1.000
_cell.length_c   1.000
_cell.angle_alpha   90.00
_cell.angle_beta   90.00
_cell.angle_gamma   90.00
#
_symmetry.space_group_name_H-M   'P 1'
#
loop_
_entity.id
_entity.type
_entity.pdbx_description
1 polymer ?
#
loop_
_entity_poly.entity_id
_entity_poly.type
_entity_poly.pdbx_seq_one_letter_code
_entity_poly.pdbx_strand_id
1 'polypeptide(L)'
;MPPSLASRPASGFRRLPLRARWRRALNDHTVPAQRSLMAAWLGFGCTFGAARLITHGIRGGWLPWGNISAGRTHLHHYNFGIVTLAGVGLVAVRGDDAYVGHPGIGALYGAGSALIADEFALLLDLKDVYWAREGRISVDVSLGILSALGLYLTAVPFWHEVTEITRDHLQGRPAGAA
;
A
#
# COMPACT_ATOMS: atom_id res chain seq x y z
N MET A 1 18.45 54.35 -2.97
CA MET A 1 18.03 53.40 -1.93
C MET A 1 17.93 52.01 -2.56
N PRO A 2 18.70 51.01 -2.13
CA PRO A 2 18.45 49.63 -2.57
C PRO A 2 17.21 49.05 -1.85
N PRO A 3 16.41 48.19 -2.49
CA PRO A 3 15.25 47.58 -1.87
C PRO A 3 15.69 46.58 -0.79
N SER A 4 15.03 46.66 0.37
CA SER A 4 15.23 45.78 1.51
C SER A 4 14.99 44.32 1.12
N LEU A 5 16.00 43.47 1.35
CA LEU A 5 15.84 42.02 1.35
C LEU A 5 14.86 41.63 2.46
N ALA A 6 13.61 41.39 2.09
CA ALA A 6 12.63 40.76 2.98
C ALA A 6 13.17 39.39 3.40
N SER A 7 13.60 39.29 4.65
CA SER A 7 13.96 38.03 5.28
C SER A 7 12.75 37.10 5.29
N ARG A 8 12.73 36.10 4.39
CA ARG A 8 11.76 35.00 4.42
C ARG A 8 11.87 34.32 5.80
N PRO A 9 10.77 34.09 6.54
CA PRO A 9 10.84 33.45 7.85
C PRO A 9 11.14 31.95 7.70
N ALA A 10 12.41 31.61 7.46
CA ALA A 10 12.91 30.23 7.47
C ALA A 10 13.02 29.65 8.90
N SER A 11 12.67 30.43 9.92
CA SER A 11 12.87 30.10 11.34
C SER A 11 11.85 29.12 11.92
N GLY A 12 10.69 28.93 11.27
CA GLY A 12 9.65 28.00 11.74
C GLY A 12 9.89 26.53 11.37
N PHE A 13 10.56 26.26 10.24
CA PHE A 13 10.73 24.89 9.72
C PHE A 13 11.73 24.06 10.54
N ARG A 14 12.76 24.72 11.11
CA ARG A 14 13.78 24.06 11.96
C ARG A 14 13.29 23.71 13.37
N ARG A 15 12.20 24.31 13.85
CA ARG A 15 11.72 24.14 15.23
C ARG A 15 10.68 23.02 15.41
N LEU A 16 10.28 22.35 14.33
CA LEU A 16 9.29 21.27 14.39
C LEU A 16 9.95 19.91 14.61
N PRO A 17 9.29 18.99 15.36
CA PRO A 17 9.76 17.61 15.46
C PRO A 17 9.81 16.96 14.08
N LEU A 18 10.80 16.09 13.84
CA LEU A 18 11.08 15.49 12.52
C LEU A 18 9.84 14.87 11.86
N ARG A 19 9.01 14.17 12.64
CA ARG A 19 7.73 13.60 12.19
C ARG A 19 6.77 14.63 11.57
N ALA A 20 6.72 15.84 12.14
CA ALA A 20 5.84 16.91 11.67
C ALA A 20 6.37 17.52 10.37
N ARG A 21 7.70 17.58 10.21
CA ARG A 21 8.35 18.02 8.97
C ARG A 21 8.11 17.03 7.84
N TRP A 22 8.28 15.73 8.08
CA TRP A 22 7.98 14.68 7.09
C TRP A 22 6.50 14.66 6.71
N ARG A 23 5.60 14.78 7.69
CA ARG A 23 4.16 14.86 7.43
C ARG A 23 3.81 16.06 6.55
N ARG A 24 4.44 17.23 6.75
CA ARG A 24 4.26 18.37 5.85
C ARG A 24 4.86 18.15 4.48
N ALA A 25 6.04 17.55 4.36
CA ALA A 25 6.59 17.25 3.04
C ALA A 25 5.66 16.32 2.24
N LEU A 26 5.06 15.30 2.89
CA LEU A 26 4.02 14.47 2.28
C LEU A 26 2.75 15.29 1.96
N ASN A 27 2.26 16.05 2.95
CA ASN A 27 1.47 17.29 2.85
C ASN A 27 1.47 18.01 1.51
N ASP A 28 2.66 18.44 1.14
CA ASP A 28 2.86 19.50 0.16
C ASP A 28 3.16 18.93 -1.24
N HIS A 29 3.59 17.66 -1.32
CA HIS A 29 4.06 17.05 -2.57
C HIS A 29 3.23 15.86 -3.07
N THR A 30 2.17 15.48 -2.38
CA THR A 30 1.31 14.35 -2.81
C THR A 30 -0.16 14.68 -2.65
N VAL A 31 -1.01 14.13 -3.52
CA VAL A 31 -2.47 14.19 -3.34
C VAL A 31 -2.95 13.08 -2.39
N PRO A 32 -4.14 13.21 -1.75
CA PRO A 32 -4.65 12.20 -0.82
C PRO A 32 -4.62 10.77 -1.38
N ALA A 33 -5.04 10.58 -2.63
CA ALA A 33 -5.00 9.28 -3.31
C ALA A 33 -3.59 8.67 -3.36
N GLN A 34 -2.57 9.46 -3.70
CA GLN A 34 -1.17 9.01 -3.73
C GLN A 34 -0.71 8.57 -2.34
N ARG A 35 -1.05 9.32 -1.28
CA ARG A 35 -0.70 8.93 0.10
C ARG A 35 -1.34 7.62 0.50
N SER A 36 -2.61 7.43 0.14
CA SER A 36 -3.32 6.18 0.39
C SER A 36 -2.68 5.00 -0.33
N LEU A 37 -2.32 5.17 -1.61
CA LEU A 37 -1.65 4.14 -2.40
C LEU A 37 -0.25 3.80 -1.88
N MET A 38 0.54 4.82 -1.49
CA MET A 38 1.83 4.62 -0.84
C MET A 38 1.68 3.88 0.48
N ALA A 39 0.68 4.24 1.29
CA ALA A 39 0.40 3.56 2.55
C ALA A 39 -0.06 2.11 2.33
N ALA A 40 -0.83 1.84 1.28
CA ALA A 40 -1.20 0.47 0.88
C ALA A 40 0.02 -0.34 0.45
N TRP A 41 0.90 0.22 -0.37
CA TRP A 41 2.12 -0.45 -0.81
C TRP A 41 3.05 -0.78 0.37
N LEU A 42 3.29 0.19 1.26
CA LEU A 42 4.09 -0.02 2.47
C LEU A 42 3.42 -1.01 3.42
N GLY A 43 2.11 -0.86 3.66
CA GLY A 43 1.33 -1.75 4.51
C GLY A 43 1.38 -3.19 4.02
N PHE A 44 1.27 -3.40 2.70
CA PHE A 44 1.42 -4.71 2.08
C PHE A 44 2.83 -5.29 2.32
N GLY A 45 3.88 -4.56 1.91
CA GLY A 45 5.25 -5.05 2.02
C GLY A 45 5.69 -5.35 3.46
N CYS A 46 5.37 -4.45 4.39
CA CYS A 46 5.67 -4.66 5.82
C CYS A 46 4.90 -5.86 6.40
N THR A 47 3.62 -6.00 6.09
CA THR A 47 2.79 -7.10 6.62
C THR A 47 3.24 -8.45 6.05
N PHE A 48 3.47 -8.53 4.74
CA PHE A 48 3.97 -9.73 4.08
C PHE A 48 5.34 -10.13 4.65
N GLY A 49 6.28 -9.18 4.76
CA GLY A 49 7.60 -9.42 5.33
C GLY A 49 7.54 -9.88 6.79
N ALA A 50 6.67 -9.26 7.59
CA ALA A 50 6.45 -9.64 8.98
C ALA A 50 5.84 -11.06 9.11
N ALA A 51 4.80 -11.38 8.33
CA ALA A 51 4.18 -12.70 8.33
C ALA A 51 5.21 -13.81 7.99
N ARG A 52 6.05 -13.56 6.98
CA ARG A 52 7.14 -14.48 6.59
C ARG A 52 8.19 -14.62 7.67
N LEU A 53 8.63 -13.50 8.24
CA LEU A 53 9.63 -13.50 9.31
C LEU A 53 9.14 -14.27 10.54
N ILE A 54 7.90 -14.04 10.96
CA ILE A 54 7.27 -14.74 12.08
C ILE A 54 7.16 -16.23 11.77
N THR A 55 6.64 -16.60 10.60
CA THR A 55 6.49 -18.01 10.21
C THR A 55 7.83 -18.74 10.16
N HIS A 56 8.86 -18.09 9.62
CA HIS A 56 10.22 -18.64 9.60
C HIS A 56 10.83 -18.71 11.01
N GLY A 57 10.51 -17.73 11.86
CA GLY A 57 10.77 -17.69 13.30
C GLY A 57 10.30 -18.91 14.06
N ILE A 58 9.00 -19.19 13.91
CA ILE A 58 8.32 -20.30 14.57
C ILE A 58 8.88 -21.63 14.04
N ARG A 59 9.05 -21.78 12.72
CA ARG A 59 9.61 -23.01 12.12
C ARG A 59 11.06 -23.26 12.52
N GLY A 60 11.85 -22.19 12.69
CA GLY A 60 13.25 -22.28 13.12
C GLY A 60 13.45 -22.37 14.63
N GLY A 61 12.37 -22.30 15.43
CA GLY A 61 12.43 -22.43 16.90
C GLY A 61 13.06 -21.25 17.65
N TRP A 62 13.32 -20.11 17.00
CA TRP A 62 13.92 -18.92 17.62
C TRP A 62 12.89 -17.87 18.06
N LEU A 63 11.60 -18.14 17.82
CA LEU A 63 10.50 -17.29 18.22
C LEU A 63 9.61 -18.06 19.22
N PRO A 64 9.26 -17.48 20.38
CA PRO A 64 8.51 -18.18 21.43
C PRO A 64 7.00 -18.30 21.13
N TRP A 65 6.55 -17.95 19.93
CA TRP A 65 5.15 -17.95 19.53
C TRP A 65 4.74 -19.27 18.88
N GLY A 66 3.48 -19.67 19.07
CA GLY A 66 2.86 -20.84 18.43
C GLY A 66 1.77 -20.44 17.44
N ASN A 67 1.23 -21.43 16.72
CA ASN A 67 0.12 -21.21 15.80
C ASN A 67 -1.15 -20.77 16.53
N ILE A 68 -1.91 -19.85 15.92
CA ILE A 68 -3.20 -19.39 16.44
C ILE A 68 -4.26 -20.45 16.12
N SER A 69 -5.01 -20.88 17.14
CA SER A 69 -6.05 -21.91 17.00
C SER A 69 -7.30 -21.52 17.77
N ALA A 70 -8.47 -21.82 17.21
CA ALA A 70 -9.76 -21.72 17.88
C ALA A 70 -10.31 -23.12 18.13
N GLY A 71 -10.23 -23.60 19.38
CA GLY A 71 -10.54 -24.98 19.72
C GLY A 71 -9.57 -25.95 19.04
N ARG A 72 -10.09 -26.83 18.17
CA ARG A 72 -9.28 -27.79 17.39
C ARG A 72 -8.90 -27.29 16.00
N THR A 73 -9.36 -26.11 15.58
CA THR A 73 -9.16 -25.60 14.22
C THR A 73 -8.03 -24.57 14.21
N HIS A 74 -7.03 -24.80 13.36
CA HIS A 74 -5.98 -23.83 13.12
C HIS A 74 -6.52 -22.66 12.28
N LEU A 75 -6.33 -21.44 12.78
CA LEU A 75 -6.72 -20.24 12.06
C LEU A 75 -5.55 -19.79 11.19
N HIS A 76 -5.75 -19.88 9.89
CA HIS A 76 -4.84 -19.24 8.94
C HIS A 76 -4.98 -17.72 9.02
N HIS A 77 -3.86 -17.03 8.87
CA HIS A 77 -3.82 -15.59 9.01
C HIS A 77 -4.52 -14.85 7.87
N TYR A 78 -4.79 -15.51 6.73
CA TYR A 78 -5.63 -14.95 5.66
C TYR A 78 -7.04 -14.58 6.15
N ASN A 79 -7.56 -15.25 7.20
CA ASN A 79 -8.87 -14.91 7.79
C ASN A 79 -8.88 -13.50 8.37
N PHE A 80 -7.78 -13.08 9.01
CA PHE A 80 -7.62 -11.70 9.48
C PHE A 80 -7.54 -10.72 8.30
N GLY A 81 -6.93 -11.15 7.20
CA GLY A 81 -6.94 -10.40 5.94
C GLY A 81 -8.36 -10.17 5.41
N ILE A 82 -9.18 -11.23 5.35
CA ILE A 82 -10.59 -11.14 4.92
C ILE A 82 -11.37 -10.18 5.81
N VAL A 83 -11.29 -10.32 7.14
CA VAL A 83 -12.00 -9.43 8.08
C VAL A 83 -11.55 -7.98 7.92
N THR A 84 -10.24 -7.75 7.73
CA THR A 84 -9.68 -6.41 7.52
C THR A 84 -10.22 -5.79 6.22
N LEU A 85 -10.20 -6.55 5.12
CA LEU A 85 -10.71 -6.07 3.83
C LEU A 85 -12.23 -5.88 3.83
N ALA A 86 -12.98 -6.71 4.55
CA ALA A 86 -14.41 -6.51 4.74
C ALA A 86 -14.69 -5.18 5.49
N GLY A 87 -13.90 -4.86 6.52
CA GLY A 87 -13.98 -3.58 7.21
C GLY A 87 -13.64 -2.39 6.32
N VAL A 88 -12.56 -2.49 5.52
CA VAL A 88 -12.21 -1.48 4.52
C VAL A 88 -13.32 -1.30 3.48
N GLY A 89 -13.89 -2.42 2.99
CA GLY A 89 -15.00 -2.41 2.06
C GLY A 89 -16.24 -1.75 2.65
N LEU A 90 -16.55 -2.00 3.93
CA LEU A 90 -17.66 -1.34 4.62
C LEU A 90 -17.45 0.18 4.72
N VAL A 91 -16.23 0.63 5.04
CA VAL A 91 -15.89 2.06 5.05
C VAL A 91 -16.06 2.67 3.66
N ALA A 92 -15.63 1.96 2.61
CA ALA A 92 -15.79 2.40 1.23
C ALA A 92 -17.28 2.49 0.81
N VAL A 93 -18.10 1.50 1.18
CA VAL A 93 -19.54 1.48 0.90
C VAL A 93 -20.28 2.59 1.63
N ARG A 94 -19.87 2.91 2.87
CA ARG A 94 -20.42 4.03 3.62
C ARG A 94 -20.17 5.37 2.92
N GLY A 95 -19.03 5.50 2.23
CA GLY A 95 -18.77 6.62 1.31
C GLY A 95 -18.46 7.96 1.99
N ASP A 96 -18.00 7.99 3.25
CA ASP A 96 -17.63 9.26 3.88
C ASP A 96 -16.38 9.87 3.22
N ASP A 97 -16.48 11.13 2.80
CA ASP A 97 -15.38 11.88 2.16
C ASP A 97 -14.10 11.91 2.99
N ALA A 98 -14.23 11.88 4.32
CA ALA A 98 -13.10 11.87 5.25
C ALA A 98 -12.17 10.64 5.09
N TYR A 99 -12.67 9.54 4.55
CA TYR A 99 -11.92 8.29 4.35
C TYR A 99 -11.42 8.11 2.92
N VAL A 100 -11.93 8.87 1.96
CA VAL A 100 -11.48 8.83 0.57
C VAL A 100 -10.03 9.33 0.49
N GLY A 101 -9.12 8.45 0.05
CA GLY A 101 -7.69 8.76 0.02
C GLY A 101 -7.02 8.84 1.40
N HIS A 102 -7.68 8.36 2.46
CA HIS A 102 -7.08 8.38 3.80
C HIS A 102 -5.97 7.31 3.93
N PRO A 103 -4.75 7.67 4.34
CA PRO A 103 -3.60 6.74 4.38
C PRO A 103 -3.80 5.57 5.33
N GLY A 104 -4.59 5.72 6.40
CA GLY A 104 -4.95 4.61 7.28
C GLY A 104 -5.79 3.53 6.59
N ILE A 105 -6.71 3.92 5.70
CA ILE A 105 -7.51 2.97 4.93
C ILE A 105 -6.64 2.25 3.91
N GLY A 106 -5.76 3.00 3.23
CA GLY A 106 -4.74 2.41 2.35
C GLY A 106 -3.87 1.39 3.07
N ALA A 107 -3.32 1.73 4.23
CA ALA A 107 -2.48 0.82 5.03
C ALA A 107 -3.22 -0.46 5.43
N LEU A 108 -4.46 -0.35 5.90
CA LEU A 108 -5.29 -1.52 6.25
C LEU A 108 -5.62 -2.37 5.03
N TYR A 109 -5.93 -1.75 3.90
CA TYR A 109 -6.13 -2.45 2.64
C TYR A 109 -4.89 -3.26 2.25
N GLY A 110 -3.72 -2.60 2.22
CA GLY A 110 -2.45 -3.27 1.90
C GLY A 110 -2.12 -4.42 2.85
N ALA A 111 -2.29 -4.21 4.15
CA ALA A 111 -2.06 -5.24 5.17
C ALA A 111 -3.01 -6.43 4.99
N GLY A 112 -4.31 -6.18 4.80
CA GLY A 112 -5.31 -7.23 4.56
C GLY A 112 -5.02 -8.03 3.30
N SER A 113 -4.69 -7.36 2.20
CA SER A 113 -4.27 -8.00 0.95
C SER A 113 -3.02 -8.86 1.12
N ALA A 114 -2.02 -8.40 1.89
CA ALA A 114 -0.79 -9.16 2.13
C ALA A 114 -1.03 -10.46 2.90
N LEU A 115 -1.90 -10.44 3.92
CA LEU A 115 -2.25 -11.64 4.68
C LEU A 115 -2.98 -12.68 3.84
N ILE A 116 -3.76 -12.25 2.83
CA ILE A 116 -4.41 -13.15 1.88
C ILE A 116 -3.39 -13.69 0.86
N ALA A 117 -2.56 -12.81 0.31
CA ALA A 117 -1.55 -13.18 -0.69
C ALA A 117 -0.49 -14.16 -0.13
N ASP A 118 -0.18 -14.07 1.16
CA ASP A 118 0.79 -14.96 1.79
C ASP A 118 0.36 -16.45 1.78
N GLU A 119 -0.95 -16.70 1.85
CA GLU A 119 -1.57 -18.03 1.82
C GLU A 119 -2.23 -18.34 0.46
N PHE A 120 -1.87 -17.59 -0.59
CA PHE A 120 -2.48 -17.73 -1.92
C PHE A 120 -2.48 -19.17 -2.45
N ALA A 121 -1.38 -19.90 -2.25
CA ALA A 121 -1.28 -21.30 -2.64
C ALA A 121 -2.32 -22.20 -1.95
N LEU A 122 -2.68 -21.92 -0.69
CA LEU A 122 -3.73 -22.66 0.03
C LEU A 122 -5.14 -22.31 -0.47
N LEU A 123 -5.37 -21.05 -0.86
CA LEU A 123 -6.68 -20.60 -1.37
C LEU A 123 -7.05 -21.23 -2.71
N LEU A 124 -6.07 -21.59 -3.53
CA LEU A 124 -6.28 -22.26 -4.81
C LEU A 124 -6.19 -23.80 -4.73
N ASP A 125 -6.11 -24.37 -3.51
CA ASP A 125 -5.96 -25.80 -3.26
C ASP A 125 -4.89 -26.46 -4.16
N LEU A 126 -3.70 -25.82 -4.25
CA LEU A 126 -2.62 -26.23 -5.16
C LEU A 126 -1.94 -27.58 -4.82
N LYS A 127 -2.57 -28.40 -3.99
CA LYS A 127 -1.96 -29.52 -3.25
C LYS A 127 -1.22 -30.56 -4.08
N ASP A 128 -1.52 -30.73 -5.37
CA ASP A 128 -0.90 -31.83 -6.12
C ASP A 128 -0.43 -31.55 -7.56
N VAL A 129 -0.84 -30.45 -8.22
CA VAL A 129 -0.63 -30.35 -9.70
C VAL A 129 0.36 -29.27 -10.15
N TYR A 130 0.84 -28.38 -9.26
CA TYR A 130 1.87 -27.39 -9.65
C TYR A 130 3.03 -27.30 -8.64
N TRP A 131 3.88 -28.33 -8.67
CA TRP A 131 5.31 -28.28 -8.34
C TRP A 131 5.72 -27.85 -6.91
N ALA A 132 5.55 -28.74 -5.93
CA ALA A 132 6.44 -29.01 -4.78
C ALA A 132 7.04 -27.87 -3.92
N ARG A 133 6.62 -26.60 -4.03
CA ARG A 133 6.92 -25.52 -3.07
C ARG A 133 5.74 -24.54 -2.99
N GLU A 134 4.66 -24.93 -2.35
CA GLU A 134 3.49 -24.07 -2.08
C GLU A 134 3.92 -22.70 -1.49
N GLY A 135 4.90 -22.71 -0.59
CA GLY A 135 5.44 -21.50 0.00
C GLY A 135 6.18 -20.57 -0.98
N ARG A 136 6.61 -21.03 -2.16
CA ARG A 136 7.28 -20.21 -3.18
C ARG A 136 6.29 -19.49 -4.08
N ILE A 137 5.17 -20.14 -4.42
CA ILE A 137 4.13 -19.52 -5.28
C ILE A 137 3.54 -18.28 -4.61
N SER A 138 3.18 -18.37 -3.32
CA SER A 138 2.72 -17.19 -2.58
C SER A 138 3.77 -16.07 -2.52
N VAL A 139 5.07 -16.40 -2.50
CA VAL A 139 6.15 -15.40 -2.55
C VAL A 139 6.22 -14.74 -3.91
N ASP A 140 6.21 -15.53 -4.99
CA ASP A 140 6.27 -15.00 -6.36
C ASP A 140 5.07 -14.09 -6.66
N VAL A 141 3.86 -14.50 -6.24
CA VAL A 141 2.64 -13.68 -6.36
C VAL A 141 2.75 -12.40 -5.53
N SER A 142 3.17 -12.50 -4.27
CA SER A 142 3.26 -11.34 -3.38
C SER A 142 4.32 -10.33 -3.85
N LEU A 143 5.48 -10.81 -4.32
CA LEU A 143 6.52 -9.97 -4.91
C LEU A 143 6.06 -9.38 -6.25
N GLY A 144 5.29 -10.11 -7.04
CA GLY A 144 4.65 -9.61 -8.26
C GLY A 144 3.70 -8.44 -7.98
N ILE A 145 2.80 -8.60 -7.00
CA ILE A 145 1.90 -7.53 -6.55
C ILE A 145 2.69 -6.32 -6.05
N LEU A 146 3.67 -6.54 -5.16
CA LEU A 146 4.50 -5.47 -4.60
C LEU A 146 5.29 -4.73 -5.68
N SER A 147 5.85 -5.45 -6.65
CA SER A 147 6.62 -4.87 -7.75
C SER A 147 5.74 -4.09 -8.72
N ALA A 148 4.58 -4.64 -9.10
CA ALA A 148 3.65 -3.97 -10.00
C ALA A 148 3.11 -2.67 -9.38
N LEU A 149 2.71 -2.70 -8.11
CA LEU A 149 2.25 -1.50 -7.41
C LEU A 149 3.39 -0.50 -7.18
N GLY A 150 4.60 -0.97 -6.89
CA GLY A 150 5.79 -0.12 -6.76
C GLY A 150 6.12 0.59 -8.07
N LEU A 151 6.09 -0.13 -9.20
CA LEU A 151 6.30 0.43 -10.54
C LEU A 151 5.21 1.45 -10.88
N TYR A 152 3.95 1.15 -10.58
CA TYR A 152 2.86 2.10 -10.78
C TYR A 152 3.10 3.41 -10.01
N LEU A 153 3.53 3.32 -8.75
CA LEU A 153 3.80 4.49 -7.91
C LEU A 153 5.02 5.31 -8.36
N THR A 154 6.05 4.68 -8.92
CA THR A 154 7.23 5.39 -9.43
C THR A 154 7.02 5.98 -10.83
N ALA A 155 6.14 5.38 -11.64
CA ALA A 155 5.80 5.84 -12.99
C ALA A 155 4.66 6.88 -13.01
N VAL A 156 4.22 7.42 -11.86
CA VAL A 156 3.11 8.37 -11.76
C VAL A 156 3.23 9.57 -12.73
N PRO A 157 4.38 10.24 -12.91
CA PRO A 157 4.50 11.33 -13.87
C PRO A 157 4.21 10.90 -15.31
N PHE A 158 4.73 9.73 -15.70
CA PHE A 158 4.48 9.14 -17.02
C PHE A 158 2.98 8.82 -17.22
N TRP A 159 2.33 8.20 -16.23
CA TRP A 159 0.90 7.91 -16.32
C TRP A 159 0.04 9.18 -16.40
N HIS A 160 0.42 10.23 -15.67
CA HIS A 160 -0.26 11.52 -15.75
C HIS A 160 -0.19 12.09 -17.17
N GLU A 161 1.01 12.10 -17.76
CA GLU A 161 1.25 12.60 -19.11
C GLU A 161 0.48 11.77 -20.17
N VAL A 162 0.46 10.44 -20.05
CA VAL A 162 -0.35 9.57 -20.91
C VAL A 162 -1.84 9.91 -20.81
N THR A 163 -2.36 10.13 -19.60
CA THR A 163 -3.78 10.50 -19.42
C THR A 163 -4.12 11.87 -19.98
N GLU A 164 -3.20 12.83 -19.90
CA GLU A 164 -3.37 14.18 -20.44
C GLU A 164 -3.40 14.15 -21.96
N ILE A 165 -2.41 13.50 -22.59
CA ILE A 165 -2.37 13.31 -24.05
C ILE A 165 -3.63 12.60 -24.55
N THR A 166 -4.07 11.56 -23.86
CA THR A 166 -5.28 10.79 -24.24
C THR A 166 -6.54 11.65 -24.14
N ARG A 167 -6.66 12.45 -23.07
CA ARG A 167 -7.80 13.36 -22.88
C ARG A 167 -7.84 14.43 -23.95
N ASP A 168 -6.70 15.05 -24.27
CA ASP A 168 -6.61 16.10 -25.28
C ASP A 168 -6.96 15.59 -26.68
N HIS A 169 -6.52 14.37 -27.00
CA HIS A 169 -6.88 13.70 -28.24
C HIS A 169 -8.39 13.40 -28.34
N LEU A 170 -9.00 12.88 -27.27
CA LEU A 170 -10.43 12.57 -27.21
C LEU A 170 -11.32 13.84 -27.19
N GLN A 171 -10.82 14.94 -26.62
CA GLN A 171 -11.55 16.21 -26.56
C GLN A 171 -11.43 17.05 -27.84
N GLY A 172 -10.59 16.65 -28.80
CA GLY A 172 -10.56 17.22 -30.15
C GLY A 172 -10.50 18.75 -30.16
N ARG A 173 -9.60 19.37 -29.39
CA ARG A 173 -9.28 20.79 -29.63
C ARG A 173 -8.47 20.86 -30.93
N PRO A 174 -8.97 21.42 -32.03
CA PRO A 174 -8.11 21.74 -33.16
C PRO A 174 -7.06 22.73 -32.67
N ALA A 175 -5.79 22.39 -32.88
CA ALA A 175 -4.68 23.30 -32.71
C ALA A 175 -4.80 24.42 -33.76
N GLY A 176 -5.55 25.48 -33.44
CA GLY A 176 -5.68 26.68 -34.27
C GLY A 176 -7.09 27.23 -34.32
N ALA A 177 -7.46 28.07 -33.35
CA ALA A 177 -8.49 29.11 -33.49
C ALA A 177 -8.42 30.10 -32.31
N ALA A 178 -7.51 31.07 -32.40
CA ALA A 178 -7.62 32.47 -31.96
C ALA A 178 -6.25 33.14 -32.06
#